data_AF-A0A5B0DB45-F1
#
_entry.id   AF-A0A5B0DB45-F1
#
_cell.length_a   1.000
_cell.length_b   1.000
_cell.length_c   1.000
_cell.angle_alpha   90.00
_cell.angle_beta   90.00
_cell.angle_gamma   90.00
#
_symmetry.space_group_name_H-M   'P 1'
#
loop_
_entity.id
_entity.type
_entity.pdbx_description
1 polymer ?
#
loop_
_entity_poly.entity_id
_entity_poly.type
_entity_poly.pdbx_seq_one_letter_code
_entity_poly.pdbx_strand_id
1 'polypeptide(L)'
;ITTVDGKKYKLDLTATQGAETGKVVEGNTNIVYYYDLVKTPEEYGNVVVDYQDKKGNTIAPRIVDTPTAKVGTAYDTTDHKPVTIVSSNGKTYRIDPTATQGQESGEVVKGTTRVVYVYDEVLGDVTVHYKDESGKVIKEPEKDTTGAPINTLYDTRDHAHKTITTQDGRVYEIIPEKTIGLEQGRIVEGNTDVTYIYKEVFGDVVVHYVDESGKKIKEDVTDTARGKVGE
;
A
#
# COMPACT_ATOMS: atom_id res chain seq x y z
N ILE A 1 55.65 -1.24 19.63
CA ILE A 1 55.45 -0.03 20.47
C ILE A 1 54.24 0.75 19.96
N THR A 2 53.59 1.54 20.82
CA THR A 2 52.54 2.50 20.40
C THR A 2 53.02 3.89 20.78
N THR A 3 52.98 4.83 19.84
CA THR A 3 53.42 6.22 20.05
C THR A 3 52.28 7.08 20.59
N VAL A 4 52.61 8.29 21.06
CA VAL A 4 51.65 9.26 21.63
C VAL A 4 50.54 9.68 20.65
N ASP A 5 50.79 9.59 19.34
CA ASP A 5 49.83 9.82 18.26
C ASP A 5 49.00 8.57 17.90
N GLY A 6 49.12 7.49 18.67
CA GLY A 6 48.35 6.25 18.50
C GLY A 6 48.88 5.30 17.41
N LYS A 7 49.95 5.66 16.69
CA LYS A 7 50.54 4.76 15.69
C LYS A 7 51.18 3.54 16.36
N LYS A 8 50.90 2.36 15.80
CA LYS A 8 51.49 1.10 16.26
C LYS A 8 52.67 0.75 15.38
N TYR A 9 53.75 0.31 16.01
CA TYR A 9 54.93 -0.19 15.32
C TYR A 9 55.29 -1.58 15.82
N LYS A 10 55.76 -2.43 14.91
CA LYS A 10 56.27 -3.78 15.20
C LYS A 10 57.80 -3.77 15.08
N LEU A 11 58.49 -4.45 16.00
CA LEU A 11 59.95 -4.55 15.94
C LEU A 11 60.36 -5.36 14.70
N ASP A 12 61.27 -4.81 13.90
CA ASP A 12 61.92 -5.51 12.81
C ASP A 12 63.24 -6.10 13.31
N LEU A 13 63.17 -7.36 13.75
CA LEU A 13 64.32 -8.11 14.24
C LEU A 13 65.42 -8.30 13.17
N THR A 14 65.08 -8.18 11.89
CA THR A 14 66.06 -8.36 10.80
C THR A 14 66.87 -7.10 10.53
N ALA A 15 66.34 -5.93 10.91
CA ALA A 15 67.00 -4.65 10.77
C ALA A 15 67.72 -4.18 12.05
N THR A 16 67.45 -4.80 13.21
CA THR A 16 68.13 -4.49 14.48
C THR A 16 69.66 -4.56 14.34
N GLN A 17 70.36 -3.53 14.83
CA GLN A 17 71.81 -3.44 14.79
C GLN A 17 72.41 -3.53 16.19
N GLY A 18 73.45 -4.35 16.33
CA GLY A 18 74.12 -4.63 17.60
C GLY A 18 73.72 -5.97 18.20
N ALA A 19 74.58 -6.52 19.06
CA ALA A 19 74.32 -7.79 19.73
C ALA A 19 73.51 -7.54 21.02
N GLU A 20 72.27 -8.01 21.05
CA GLU A 20 71.39 -7.91 22.23
C GLU A 20 71.88 -8.77 23.40
N THR A 21 72.79 -9.71 23.15
CA THR A 21 73.39 -10.58 24.16
C THR A 21 74.90 -10.61 24.00
N GLY A 22 75.64 -10.59 25.11
CA GLY A 22 77.10 -10.55 25.09
C GLY A 22 77.73 -10.33 26.47
N LYS A 23 79.06 -10.38 26.55
CA LYS A 23 79.82 -10.05 27.77
C LYS A 23 79.98 -8.53 27.88
N VAL A 24 79.92 -8.00 29.11
CA VAL A 24 80.16 -6.57 29.37
C VAL A 24 81.62 -6.25 29.05
N VAL A 25 81.84 -5.23 28.22
CA VAL A 25 83.16 -4.72 27.83
C VAL A 25 83.30 -3.27 28.27
N GLU A 26 84.53 -2.80 28.44
CA GLU A 26 84.84 -1.42 28.81
C GLU A 26 84.44 -0.47 27.66
N GLY A 27 83.56 0.50 27.95
CA GLY A 27 83.00 1.44 26.97
C GLY A 27 81.47 1.33 26.80
N ASN A 28 80.92 2.08 25.84
CA ASN A 28 79.48 2.08 25.55
C ASN A 28 79.13 1.04 24.48
N THR A 29 78.28 0.08 24.83
CA THR A 29 77.61 -0.80 23.85
C THR A 29 76.34 -0.12 23.37
N ASN A 30 76.23 0.14 22.06
CA ASN A 30 75.04 0.71 21.45
C ASN A 30 74.26 -0.37 20.69
N ILE A 31 72.96 -0.48 20.98
CA ILE A 31 72.02 -1.34 20.25
C ILE A 31 70.95 -0.43 19.65
N VAL A 32 70.65 -0.61 18.37
CA VAL A 32 69.66 0.20 17.65
C VAL A 32 68.53 -0.71 17.18
N TYR A 33 67.33 -0.47 17.71
CA TYR A 33 66.11 -1.17 17.33
C TYR A 33 65.39 -0.43 16.20
N TYR A 34 65.06 -1.16 15.14
CA TYR A 34 64.26 -0.64 14.02
C TYR A 34 62.83 -1.16 14.13
N TYR A 35 61.86 -0.28 13.86
CA TYR A 35 60.44 -0.63 13.97
C TYR A 35 59.69 -0.26 12.69
N ASP A 36 58.89 -1.20 12.20
CA ASP A 36 57.99 -1.00 11.07
C ASP A 36 56.63 -0.47 11.54
N LEU A 37 56.11 0.54 10.83
CA LEU A 37 54.77 1.04 11.06
C LEU A 37 53.73 -0.02 10.69
N VAL A 38 52.86 -0.36 11.63
CA VAL A 38 51.71 -1.24 11.40
C VAL A 38 50.61 -0.40 10.76
N LYS A 39 50.35 -0.61 9.46
CA LYS A 39 49.21 0.00 8.77
C LYS A 39 47.92 -0.69 9.20
N THR A 40 46.97 0.08 9.70
CA THR A 40 45.58 -0.38 9.88
C THR A 40 44.93 -0.54 8.50
N PRO A 41 44.28 -1.68 8.20
CA PRO A 41 43.55 -1.84 6.95
C PRO A 41 42.43 -0.79 6.86
N GLU A 42 42.30 -0.14 5.72
CA GLU A 42 41.11 0.68 5.46
C GLU A 42 39.89 -0.23 5.34
N GLU A 43 38.85 0.06 6.11
CA GLU A 43 37.58 -0.67 6.05
C GLU A 43 36.58 0.11 5.21
N TYR A 44 35.78 -0.65 4.44
CA TYR A 44 34.81 -0.12 3.50
C TYR A 44 33.43 -0.74 3.73
N GLY A 45 32.41 0.02 3.37
CA GLY A 45 31.02 -0.42 3.35
C GLY A 45 30.21 0.33 2.31
N ASN A 46 28.91 0.06 2.25
CA ASN A 46 27.97 0.73 1.34
C ASN A 46 26.58 0.81 1.99
N VAL A 47 25.74 1.70 1.49
CA VAL A 47 24.36 1.89 1.97
C VAL A 47 23.39 1.59 0.84
N VAL A 48 22.37 0.79 1.13
CA VAL A 48 21.31 0.44 0.17
C VAL A 48 19.94 0.70 0.77
N VAL A 49 19.01 1.05 -0.11
CA VAL A 49 17.60 1.28 0.20
C VAL A 49 16.75 0.22 -0.51
N ASP A 50 15.91 -0.46 0.25
CA ASP A 50 14.90 -1.39 -0.26
C ASP A 50 13.49 -0.90 0.03
N TYR A 51 12.56 -1.28 -0.84
CA TYR A 51 11.14 -0.93 -0.72
C TYR A 51 10.33 -2.21 -0.58
N GLN A 52 9.58 -2.33 0.51
CA GLN A 52 8.79 -3.53 0.79
C GLN A 52 7.35 -3.18 1.19
N ASP A 53 6.43 -4.11 0.95
CA ASP A 53 5.11 -4.07 1.59
C ASP A 53 5.16 -4.59 3.04
N LYS A 54 4.04 -4.49 3.78
CA LYS A 54 3.93 -5.02 5.15
C LYS A 54 4.14 -6.53 5.30
N LYS A 55 4.14 -7.28 4.19
CA LYS A 55 4.40 -8.73 4.16
C LYS A 55 5.88 -9.03 3.86
N GLY A 56 6.71 -8.01 3.61
CA GLY A 56 8.12 -8.15 3.27
C GLY A 56 8.39 -8.40 1.77
N ASN A 57 7.38 -8.28 0.90
CA ASN A 57 7.59 -8.41 -0.54
C ASN A 57 8.24 -7.16 -1.10
N THR A 58 9.23 -7.32 -1.99
CA THR A 58 9.84 -6.20 -2.70
C THR A 58 8.86 -5.59 -3.70
N ILE A 59 8.60 -4.28 -3.58
CA ILE A 59 7.63 -3.55 -4.42
C ILE A 59 8.28 -2.61 -5.45
N ALA A 60 9.57 -2.29 -5.26
CA ALA A 60 10.36 -1.52 -6.20
C ALA A 60 11.84 -1.98 -6.17
N PRO A 61 12.63 -1.71 -7.22
CA PRO A 61 14.05 -2.06 -7.25
C PRO A 61 14.84 -1.42 -6.09
N ARG A 62 15.83 -2.16 -5.59
CA ARG A 62 16.82 -1.63 -4.65
C ARG A 62 17.56 -0.43 -5.25
N ILE A 63 17.83 0.57 -4.42
CA ILE A 63 18.73 1.67 -4.74
C ILE A 63 20.02 1.57 -3.93
N VAL A 64 21.14 1.90 -4.55
CA VAL A 64 22.42 2.14 -3.86
C VAL A 64 22.48 3.62 -3.56
N ASP A 65 22.28 3.97 -2.29
CA ASP A 65 22.33 5.35 -1.81
C ASP A 65 23.78 5.85 -1.77
N THR A 66 24.59 5.17 -0.94
CA THR A 66 26.01 5.42 -0.82
C THR A 66 26.75 4.21 -1.39
N PRO A 67 27.46 4.34 -2.53
CA PRO A 67 28.33 3.30 -3.07
C PRO A 67 29.43 2.92 -2.08
N THR A 68 30.36 2.05 -2.49
CA THR A 68 31.48 1.67 -1.62
C THR A 68 32.26 2.89 -1.13
N ALA A 69 32.20 3.13 0.18
CA ALA A 69 32.78 4.28 0.86
C ALA A 69 33.58 3.83 2.09
N LYS A 70 34.49 4.68 2.55
CA LYS A 70 35.27 4.41 3.76
C LYS A 70 34.35 4.39 4.98
N VAL A 71 34.61 3.50 5.93
CA VAL A 71 33.93 3.51 7.23
C VAL A 71 34.05 4.90 7.87
N GLY A 72 32.95 5.41 8.44
CA GLY A 72 32.83 6.76 8.98
C GLY A 72 32.30 7.81 7.99
N THR A 73 32.12 7.47 6.71
CA THR A 73 31.50 8.38 5.73
C THR A 73 30.02 8.57 6.06
N ALA A 74 29.55 9.82 6.18
CA ALA A 74 28.15 10.11 6.47
C ALA A 74 27.23 9.70 5.30
N TYR A 75 26.03 9.25 5.61
CA TYR A 75 24.95 8.95 4.66
C TYR A 75 23.59 9.45 5.16
N ASP A 76 22.66 9.67 4.24
CA ASP A 76 21.26 10.01 4.48
C ASP A 76 20.43 9.49 3.30
N THR A 77 19.47 8.60 3.56
CA THR A 77 18.65 7.93 2.55
C THR A 77 17.30 8.60 2.31
N THR A 78 17.02 9.75 2.95
CA THR A 78 15.69 10.39 2.93
C THR A 78 15.26 10.88 1.54
N ASP A 79 16.21 11.12 0.64
CA ASP A 79 15.98 11.42 -0.78
C ASP A 79 15.42 10.22 -1.57
N HIS A 80 15.60 9.01 -1.04
CA HIS A 80 15.08 7.75 -1.58
C HIS A 80 13.79 7.29 -0.90
N LYS A 81 12.99 8.21 -0.35
CA LYS A 81 11.73 7.91 0.37
C LYS A 81 10.49 8.50 -0.31
N PRO A 82 10.07 8.00 -1.49
CA PRO A 82 8.88 8.50 -2.17
C PRO A 82 7.62 8.23 -1.35
N VAL A 83 6.67 9.18 -1.37
CA VAL A 83 5.38 9.05 -0.69
C VAL A 83 4.55 7.90 -1.26
N THR A 84 4.63 7.69 -2.58
CA THR A 84 3.86 6.68 -3.29
C THR A 84 4.75 5.93 -4.27
N ILE A 85 4.54 4.62 -4.38
CA ILE A 85 5.17 3.74 -5.36
C ILE A 85 4.08 3.05 -6.17
N VAL A 86 4.24 3.00 -7.49
CA VAL A 86 3.48 2.11 -8.37
C VAL A 86 4.40 0.95 -8.75
N SER A 87 4.05 -0.26 -8.32
CA SER A 87 4.83 -1.46 -8.62
C SER A 87 4.65 -1.88 -10.09
N SER A 88 5.52 -2.78 -10.55
CA SER A 88 5.48 -3.30 -11.93
C SER A 88 4.17 -3.99 -12.33
N ASN A 89 3.41 -4.49 -11.35
CA ASN A 89 2.08 -5.08 -11.57
C ASN A 89 0.93 -4.04 -11.50
N GLY A 90 1.23 -2.75 -11.41
CA GLY A 90 0.25 -1.65 -11.41
C GLY A 90 -0.40 -1.36 -10.06
N LYS A 91 -0.06 -2.09 -8.99
CA LYS A 91 -0.53 -1.78 -7.63
C LYS A 91 0.11 -0.49 -7.12
N THR A 92 -0.65 0.28 -6.36
CA THR A 92 -0.18 1.52 -5.74
C THR A 92 0.03 1.33 -4.25
N TYR A 93 1.15 1.83 -3.74
CA TYR A 93 1.58 1.70 -2.36
C TYR A 93 1.89 3.09 -1.78
N ARG A 94 1.56 3.34 -0.51
CA ARG A 94 1.86 4.58 0.22
C ARG A 94 2.78 4.29 1.40
N ILE A 95 3.78 5.15 1.62
CA ILE A 95 4.75 4.98 2.70
C ILE A 95 4.06 4.89 4.07
N ASP A 96 4.46 3.92 4.90
CA ASP A 96 4.16 3.89 6.32
C ASP A 96 5.36 4.51 7.07
N PRO A 97 5.27 5.78 7.50
CA PRO A 97 6.40 6.49 8.09
C PRO A 97 6.84 5.91 9.44
N THR A 98 6.03 5.04 10.04
CA THR A 98 6.30 4.41 11.34
C THR A 98 6.96 3.04 11.22
N ALA A 99 7.02 2.48 10.00
CA ALA A 99 7.49 1.12 9.75
C ALA A 99 8.86 1.04 9.07
N THR A 100 9.57 2.18 8.92
CA THR A 100 10.97 2.19 8.42
C THR A 100 11.86 1.27 9.26
N GLN A 101 12.67 0.45 8.59
CA GLN A 101 13.63 -0.44 9.24
C GLN A 101 15.07 0.01 8.91
N GLY A 102 15.92 0.07 9.93
CA GLY A 102 17.26 0.65 9.81
C GLY A 102 17.28 2.12 10.21
N GLN A 103 18.46 2.74 10.12
CA GLN A 103 18.63 4.18 10.38
C GLN A 103 18.68 4.91 9.04
N GLU A 104 17.84 5.93 8.86
CA GLU A 104 17.78 6.70 7.61
C GLU A 104 19.06 7.54 7.40
N SER A 105 19.78 7.85 8.48
CA SER A 105 21.03 8.61 8.43
C SER A 105 22.05 8.06 9.42
N GLY A 106 23.33 8.21 9.11
CA GLY A 106 24.41 7.83 10.01
C GLY A 106 25.76 7.84 9.33
N GLU A 107 26.68 6.99 9.81
CA GLU A 107 27.98 6.77 9.18
C GLU A 107 28.06 5.35 8.61
N VAL A 108 28.75 5.19 7.49
CA VAL A 108 29.02 3.90 6.86
C VAL A 108 29.82 3.03 7.84
N VAL A 109 29.33 1.81 8.06
CA VAL A 109 30.04 0.76 8.80
C VAL A 109 30.55 -0.30 7.84
N LYS A 110 31.41 -1.20 8.33
CA LYS A 110 31.93 -2.30 7.53
C LYS A 110 30.79 -3.17 6.99
N GLY A 111 30.79 -3.43 5.68
CA GLY A 111 29.76 -4.22 5.01
C GLY A 111 28.61 -3.37 4.47
N THR A 112 27.43 -3.97 4.30
CA THR A 112 26.26 -3.29 3.74
C THR A 112 25.31 -2.83 4.83
N THR A 113 25.16 -1.51 4.98
CA THR A 113 24.05 -0.91 5.72
C THR A 113 22.80 -0.97 4.86
N ARG A 114 21.68 -1.44 5.44
CA ARG A 114 20.41 -1.60 4.75
C ARG A 114 19.34 -0.77 5.44
N VAL A 115 18.69 0.11 4.67
CA VAL A 115 17.46 0.82 5.07
C VAL A 115 16.30 0.23 4.28
N VAL A 116 15.20 -0.09 4.95
CA VAL A 116 13.99 -0.61 4.30
C VAL A 116 12.83 0.34 4.57
N TYR A 117 12.29 0.92 3.51
CA TYR A 117 11.05 1.66 3.57
C TYR A 117 9.87 0.72 3.35
N VAL A 118 8.93 0.73 4.30
CA VAL A 118 7.76 -0.15 4.31
C VAL A 118 6.53 0.63 3.88
N TYR A 119 5.73 0.06 2.99
CA TYR A 119 4.57 0.70 2.39
C TYR A 119 3.29 -0.12 2.60
N ASP A 120 2.18 0.59 2.66
CA ASP A 120 0.82 0.07 2.65
C ASP A 120 0.25 0.03 1.25
N GLU A 121 -0.39 -1.08 0.87
CA GLU A 121 -1.15 -1.15 -0.38
C GLU A 121 -2.37 -0.23 -0.31
N VAL A 122 -2.56 0.62 -1.32
CA VAL A 122 -3.69 1.54 -1.39
C VAL A 122 -4.87 0.81 -2.05
N LEU A 123 -5.96 0.69 -1.29
CA LEU A 123 -7.14 -0.07 -1.68
C LEU A 123 -8.38 0.81 -1.73
N GLY A 124 -9.41 0.32 -2.40
CA GLY A 124 -10.74 0.93 -2.41
C GLY A 124 -11.87 -0.09 -2.54
N ASP A 125 -13.08 0.41 -2.27
CA ASP A 125 -14.34 -0.32 -2.31
C ASP A 125 -15.29 0.31 -3.34
N VAL A 126 -16.26 -0.47 -3.79
CA VAL A 126 -17.42 0.00 -4.55
C VAL A 126 -18.68 -0.50 -3.86
N THR A 127 -19.58 0.42 -3.51
CA THR A 127 -20.86 0.12 -2.86
C THR A 127 -22.01 0.63 -3.73
N VAL A 128 -23.00 -0.24 -3.97
CA VAL A 128 -24.22 0.07 -4.71
C VAL A 128 -25.37 0.32 -3.74
N HIS A 129 -26.08 1.42 -3.94
CA HIS A 129 -27.24 1.83 -3.15
C HIS A 129 -28.51 1.81 -3.97
N TYR A 130 -29.63 1.54 -3.32
CA TYR A 130 -30.95 1.48 -3.94
C TYR A 130 -31.88 2.42 -3.22
N LYS A 131 -32.25 3.53 -3.87
CA LYS A 131 -33.11 4.56 -3.28
C LYS A 131 -34.30 4.86 -4.16
N ASP A 132 -35.39 5.31 -3.56
CA ASP A 132 -36.49 5.90 -4.31
C ASP A 132 -36.20 7.37 -4.69
N GLU A 133 -37.11 7.98 -5.45
CA GLU A 133 -36.99 9.39 -5.87
C GLU A 133 -36.95 10.40 -4.71
N SER A 134 -37.38 10.02 -3.51
CA SER A 134 -37.30 10.85 -2.30
C SER A 134 -35.96 10.70 -1.56
N GLY A 135 -35.13 9.74 -1.98
CA GLY A 135 -33.87 9.38 -1.34
C GLY A 135 -34.00 8.34 -0.23
N LYS A 136 -35.19 7.75 -0.02
CA LYS A 136 -35.39 6.67 0.95
C LYS A 136 -34.77 5.38 0.41
N VAL A 137 -34.03 4.68 1.27
CA VAL A 137 -33.46 3.37 0.95
C VAL A 137 -34.57 2.33 0.83
N ILE A 138 -34.61 1.61 -0.30
CA ILE A 138 -35.64 0.60 -0.60
C ILE A 138 -35.09 -0.83 -0.62
N LYS A 139 -33.76 -0.99 -0.67
CA LYS A 139 -33.05 -2.26 -0.55
C LYS A 139 -31.72 -1.99 0.13
N GLU A 140 -31.26 -2.91 0.96
CA GLU A 140 -29.96 -2.81 1.62
C GLU A 140 -28.84 -2.59 0.59
N PRO A 141 -27.85 -1.71 0.88
CA PRO A 141 -26.71 -1.51 0.00
C PRO A 141 -25.94 -2.80 -0.22
N GLU A 142 -25.41 -2.98 -1.43
CA GLU A 142 -24.61 -4.13 -1.81
C GLU A 142 -23.16 -3.72 -2.05
N LYS A 143 -22.22 -4.58 -1.64
CA LYS A 143 -20.81 -4.42 -1.99
C LYS A 143 -20.57 -5.07 -3.35
N ASP A 144 -20.24 -4.25 -4.34
CA ASP A 144 -19.79 -4.70 -5.67
C ASP A 144 -18.33 -5.19 -5.56
N THR A 145 -17.47 -4.32 -5.03
CA THR A 145 -16.05 -4.61 -4.85
C THR A 145 -15.61 -4.23 -3.44
N THR A 146 -14.80 -5.08 -2.81
CA THR A 146 -14.25 -4.86 -1.46
C THR A 146 -12.74 -5.01 -1.45
N GLY A 147 -12.02 -3.99 -0.99
CA GLY A 147 -10.58 -4.01 -0.74
C GLY A 147 -9.74 -4.28 -1.98
N ALA A 148 -10.16 -3.79 -3.15
CA ALA A 148 -9.42 -3.99 -4.39
C ALA A 148 -8.33 -2.93 -4.58
N PRO A 149 -7.23 -3.24 -5.29
CA PRO A 149 -6.22 -2.26 -5.62
C PRO A 149 -6.84 -1.09 -6.41
N ILE A 150 -6.46 0.13 -6.06
CA ILE A 150 -6.87 1.30 -6.84
C ILE A 150 -6.43 1.16 -8.31
N ASN A 151 -7.11 1.87 -9.20
CA ASN A 151 -6.98 1.77 -10.66
C ASN A 151 -7.50 0.46 -11.28
N THR A 152 -7.95 -0.52 -10.49
CA THR A 152 -8.71 -1.67 -11.00
C THR A 152 -10.03 -1.18 -11.61
N LEU A 153 -10.48 -1.79 -12.70
CA LEU A 153 -11.77 -1.47 -13.32
C LEU A 153 -12.93 -2.04 -12.48
N TYR A 154 -14.02 -1.28 -12.37
CA TYR A 154 -15.29 -1.76 -11.80
C TYR A 154 -16.45 -1.50 -12.77
N ASP A 155 -17.53 -2.25 -12.62
CA ASP A 155 -18.76 -2.15 -13.40
C ASP A 155 -19.94 -2.65 -12.58
N THR A 156 -20.84 -1.77 -12.16
CA THR A 156 -21.95 -2.09 -11.27
C THR A 156 -23.27 -2.37 -12.00
N ARG A 157 -23.27 -2.48 -13.34
CA ARG A 157 -24.52 -2.59 -14.12
C ARG A 157 -25.26 -3.92 -13.91
N ASP A 158 -24.57 -4.95 -13.44
CA ASP A 158 -25.18 -6.21 -13.00
C ASP A 158 -26.04 -6.05 -11.74
N HIS A 159 -25.77 -5.01 -10.93
CA HIS A 159 -26.59 -4.60 -9.79
C HIS A 159 -27.80 -3.73 -10.19
N ALA A 160 -27.93 -3.30 -11.46
CA ALA A 160 -29.04 -2.46 -11.93
C ALA A 160 -30.34 -3.27 -12.14
N HIS A 161 -30.97 -3.71 -11.05
CA HIS A 161 -32.20 -4.50 -11.14
C HIS A 161 -33.34 -3.68 -11.75
N LYS A 162 -34.05 -4.28 -12.72
CA LYS A 162 -35.22 -3.65 -13.36
C LYS A 162 -36.32 -3.32 -12.33
N THR A 163 -36.56 -4.22 -11.40
CA THR A 163 -37.58 -4.07 -10.35
C THR A 163 -37.06 -4.51 -8.99
N ILE A 164 -37.52 -3.84 -7.93
CA ILE A 164 -37.29 -4.22 -6.53
C ILE A 164 -38.64 -4.33 -5.84
N THR A 165 -38.86 -5.42 -5.11
CA THR A 165 -40.03 -5.58 -4.23
C THR A 165 -39.57 -5.52 -2.78
N THR A 166 -40.11 -4.58 -2.01
CA THR A 166 -39.80 -4.42 -0.59
C THR A 166 -40.53 -5.46 0.27
N GLN A 167 -40.07 -5.65 1.50
CA GLN A 167 -40.70 -6.58 2.46
C GLN A 167 -42.19 -6.30 2.71
N ASP A 168 -42.62 -5.04 2.56
CA ASP A 168 -44.00 -4.62 2.75
C ASP A 168 -44.82 -4.54 1.44
N GLY A 169 -44.34 -5.22 0.40
CA GLY A 169 -45.06 -5.47 -0.85
C GLY A 169 -45.06 -4.31 -1.84
N ARG A 170 -44.35 -3.21 -1.58
CA ARG A 170 -44.21 -2.14 -2.58
C ARG A 170 -43.25 -2.58 -3.68
N VAL A 171 -43.62 -2.30 -4.93
CA VAL A 171 -42.81 -2.59 -6.10
C VAL A 171 -42.25 -1.28 -6.65
N TYR A 172 -40.98 -1.32 -7.01
CA TYR A 172 -40.22 -0.18 -7.51
C TYR A 172 -39.59 -0.56 -8.86
N GLU A 173 -39.63 0.35 -9.84
CA GLU A 173 -38.97 0.20 -11.15
C GLU A 173 -37.82 1.22 -11.27
N ILE A 174 -36.67 0.78 -11.78
CA ILE A 174 -35.48 1.63 -11.92
C ILE A 174 -35.72 2.79 -12.90
N ILE A 175 -35.08 3.93 -12.64
CA ILE A 175 -35.02 5.11 -13.51
C ILE A 175 -33.55 5.31 -13.92
N PRO A 176 -33.08 4.68 -15.02
CA PRO A 176 -31.66 4.67 -15.38
C PRO A 176 -31.04 6.07 -15.52
N GLU A 177 -31.81 7.03 -16.05
CA GLU A 177 -31.39 8.42 -16.24
C GLU A 177 -31.14 9.19 -14.93
N LYS A 178 -31.60 8.65 -13.79
CA LYS A 178 -31.42 9.24 -12.45
C LYS A 178 -30.33 8.55 -11.64
N THR A 179 -29.57 7.62 -12.22
CA THR A 179 -28.43 6.99 -11.53
C THR A 179 -27.43 8.07 -11.07
N ILE A 180 -27.00 7.98 -9.80
CA ILE A 180 -26.04 8.91 -9.20
C ILE A 180 -24.70 8.19 -9.02
N GLY A 181 -23.62 8.79 -9.51
CA GLY A 181 -22.31 8.16 -9.57
C GLY A 181 -22.03 7.58 -10.95
N LEU A 182 -20.82 7.05 -11.14
CA LEU A 182 -20.42 6.40 -12.38
C LEU A 182 -20.63 4.89 -12.22
N GLU A 183 -21.40 4.26 -13.12
CA GLU A 183 -21.62 2.80 -13.10
C GLU A 183 -20.36 2.02 -13.48
N GLN A 184 -19.44 2.66 -14.20
CA GLN A 184 -18.17 2.08 -14.63
C GLN A 184 -17.04 3.06 -14.39
N GLY A 185 -15.89 2.54 -14.00
CA GLY A 185 -14.74 3.37 -13.78
C GLY A 185 -13.55 2.61 -13.28
N ARG A 186 -12.65 3.35 -12.64
CA ARG A 186 -11.51 2.80 -11.92
C ARG A 186 -11.70 3.06 -10.43
N ILE A 187 -11.35 2.08 -9.61
CA ILE A 187 -11.41 2.18 -8.16
C ILE A 187 -10.44 3.27 -7.70
N VAL A 188 -10.93 4.14 -6.82
CA VAL A 188 -10.16 5.18 -6.16
C VAL A 188 -9.92 4.82 -4.69
N GLU A 189 -9.03 5.52 -4.01
CA GLU A 189 -8.82 5.32 -2.58
C GLU A 189 -10.12 5.61 -1.80
N GLY A 190 -10.47 4.72 -0.87
CA GLY A 190 -11.70 4.81 -0.09
C GLY A 190 -12.88 4.11 -0.77
N ASN A 191 -14.09 4.59 -0.55
CA ASN A 191 -15.30 3.97 -1.08
C ASN A 191 -15.87 4.78 -2.24
N THR A 192 -16.18 4.10 -3.33
CA THR A 192 -16.96 4.63 -4.46
C THR A 192 -18.41 4.24 -4.28
N ASP A 193 -19.33 5.20 -4.36
CA ASP A 193 -20.76 4.95 -4.22
C ASP A 193 -21.47 5.13 -5.57
N VAL A 194 -22.25 4.12 -5.96
CA VAL A 194 -23.19 4.18 -7.09
C VAL A 194 -24.59 4.02 -6.54
N THR A 195 -25.51 4.92 -6.87
CA THR A 195 -26.90 4.85 -6.41
C THR A 195 -27.86 4.73 -7.57
N TYR A 196 -28.58 3.62 -7.63
CA TYR A 196 -29.71 3.44 -8.54
C TYR A 196 -30.99 4.01 -7.93
N ILE A 197 -31.68 4.85 -8.71
CA ILE A 197 -32.91 5.53 -8.29
C ILE A 197 -34.11 4.81 -8.90
N TYR A 198 -35.15 4.60 -8.10
CA TYR A 198 -36.36 3.89 -8.48
C TYR A 198 -37.62 4.72 -8.24
N LYS A 199 -38.65 4.48 -9.06
CA LYS A 199 -40.02 4.98 -8.87
C LYS A 199 -40.89 3.86 -8.32
N GLU A 200 -41.77 4.19 -7.38
CA GLU A 200 -42.81 3.27 -6.93
C GLU A 200 -43.83 3.06 -8.06
N VAL A 201 -44.20 1.81 -8.33
CA VAL A 201 -45.23 1.47 -9.30
C VAL A 201 -46.51 1.08 -8.57
N PHE A 202 -47.62 1.63 -9.04
CA PHE A 202 -48.96 1.34 -8.54
C PHE A 202 -49.71 0.50 -9.57
N GLY A 203 -50.50 -0.46 -9.10
CA GLY A 203 -51.44 -1.22 -9.92
C GLY A 203 -52.87 -0.76 -9.66
N ASP A 204 -53.76 -0.98 -10.60
CA ASP A 204 -55.20 -0.83 -10.39
C ASP A 204 -55.84 -2.22 -10.40
N VAL A 205 -56.69 -2.49 -9.40
CA VAL A 205 -57.54 -3.69 -9.40
C VAL A 205 -58.87 -3.30 -10.04
N VAL A 206 -59.15 -3.86 -11.21
CA VAL A 206 -60.40 -3.66 -11.95
C VAL A 206 -61.27 -4.91 -11.81
N VAL A 207 -62.44 -4.74 -11.20
CA VAL A 207 -63.42 -5.82 -11.04
C VAL A 207 -64.37 -5.82 -12.23
N HIS A 208 -64.37 -6.94 -12.95
CA HIS A 208 -65.27 -7.20 -14.06
C HIS A 208 -66.52 -7.94 -13.59
N TYR A 209 -67.71 -7.48 -14.00
CA TYR A 209 -68.97 -8.15 -13.72
C TYR A 209 -69.51 -8.76 -15.02
N VAL A 210 -69.43 -10.08 -15.13
CA VAL A 210 -69.94 -10.86 -16.28
C VAL A 210 -70.91 -11.96 -15.83
N ASP A 211 -71.81 -12.39 -16.71
CA ASP A 211 -72.66 -13.56 -16.49
C ASP A 211 -71.95 -14.88 -16.85
N GLU A 212 -72.64 -16.02 -16.69
CA GLU A 212 -72.10 -17.37 -16.99
C GLU A 212 -71.68 -17.55 -18.46
N SER A 213 -72.16 -16.69 -19.37
CA SER A 213 -71.78 -16.68 -20.78
C SER A 213 -70.61 -15.73 -21.11
N GLY A 214 -70.13 -14.99 -20.10
CA GLY A 214 -69.09 -13.97 -20.25
C GLY A 214 -69.61 -12.62 -20.73
N LYS A 215 -70.93 -12.39 -20.78
CA LYS A 215 -71.50 -11.09 -21.18
C LYS A 215 -71.42 -10.11 -20.01
N LYS A 216 -70.94 -8.89 -20.29
CA LYS A 216 -70.85 -7.79 -19.30
C LYS A 216 -72.24 -7.43 -18.76
N ILE A 217 -72.40 -7.47 -17.44
CA ILE A 217 -73.67 -7.21 -16.74
C ILE A 217 -73.66 -5.93 -15.90
N LYS A 218 -72.49 -5.34 -15.66
CA LYS A 218 -72.32 -4.04 -14.98
C LYS A 218 -71.05 -3.38 -15.48
N GLU A 219 -70.96 -2.06 -15.37
CA GLU A 219 -69.70 -1.35 -15.60
C GLU A 219 -68.60 -1.82 -14.67
N ASP A 220 -67.39 -1.84 -15.20
CA ASP A 220 -66.21 -2.24 -14.44
C ASP A 220 -66.00 -1.25 -13.30
N VAL A 221 -65.68 -1.77 -12.11
CA VAL A 221 -65.41 -0.95 -10.94
C VAL A 221 -63.93 -1.09 -10.62
N THR A 222 -63.23 0.03 -10.54
CA THR A 222 -61.90 0.07 -9.93
C THR A 222 -62.09 -0.09 -8.43
N ASP A 223 -61.83 -1.30 -7.92
CA ASP A 223 -62.05 -1.67 -6.52
C ASP A 223 -60.95 -1.07 -5.62
N THR A 224 -59.72 -1.00 -6.14
CA THR A 224 -58.61 -0.24 -5.54
C THR A 224 -57.88 0.52 -6.63
N ALA A 225 -57.98 1.86 -6.60
CA ALA A 225 -57.18 2.74 -7.44
C ALA A 225 -55.82 2.99 -6.76
N ARG A 226 -54.71 2.83 -7.48
CA ARG A 226 -53.35 2.88 -6.92
C ARG A 226 -53.10 1.86 -5.80
N GLY A 227 -53.58 0.64 -5.97
CA GLY A 227 -53.24 -0.48 -5.09
C GLY A 227 -51.75 -0.83 -5.17
N LYS A 228 -51.22 -1.40 -4.09
CA LYS A 228 -49.86 -1.96 -4.11
C LYS A 228 -49.82 -3.13 -5.08
N VAL A 229 -48.81 -3.18 -5.96
CA VAL A 229 -48.66 -4.28 -6.91
C VAL A 229 -48.32 -5.57 -6.15
N GLY A 230 -49.22 -6.56 -6.16
CA GLY A 230 -49.01 -7.88 -5.55
C GLY A 230 -49.93 -8.25 -4.37
N GLU A 231 -50.92 -7.40 -4.05
CA GLU A 231 -52.08 -7.74 -3.18
C GLU A 231 -53.29 -8.22 -3.98
#